data_AF-S3A919-F1
#
_entry.id   AF-S3A919-F1
#
_cell.length_a   1.000
_cell.length_b   1.000
_cell.length_c   1.000
_cell.angle_alpha   90.00
_cell.angle_beta   90.00
_cell.angle_gamma   90.00
#
_symmetry.space_group_name_H-M   'P 1'
#
loop_
_entity.id
_entity.type
_entity.pdbx_description
1 polymer ?
#
loop_
_entity_poly.entity_id
_entity_poly.type
_entity_poly.pdbx_seq_one_letter_code
_entity_poly.pdbx_strand_id
1 'polypeptide(L)'
;MYHPKMTLFVKERTSSGKDRLGNETFTYAEPVPVEGCMFAPGQPKDLVIERPEGVEIRATAYFPKGWAQRLKKAKVSTDGKLWLTVIGEPVEYPDKMLPPRWPWRCIVPLGATDG
;
A
#
# COMPACT_ATOMS: atom_id res chain seq x y z
N MET A 1 -0.41 -25.32 -5.60
CA MET A 1 -0.70 -24.08 -6.36
C MET A 1 0.40 -23.10 -6.04
N TYR A 2 1.20 -22.68 -7.03
CA TYR A 2 2.27 -21.70 -6.85
C TYR A 2 1.65 -20.32 -6.98
N HIS A 3 1.78 -19.50 -5.94
CA HIS A 3 1.40 -18.11 -5.99
C HIS A 3 2.65 -17.28 -6.32
N PRO A 4 2.63 -16.42 -7.34
CA PRO A 4 3.76 -15.55 -7.63
C PRO A 4 3.99 -14.64 -6.42
N LYS A 5 5.19 -14.74 -5.85
CA LYS A 5 5.66 -13.88 -4.77
C LYS A 5 6.72 -12.94 -5.31
N MET A 6 6.75 -11.72 -4.79
CA MET A 6 7.78 -10.74 -5.11
C MET A 6 8.18 -9.94 -3.87
N THR A 7 9.27 -9.19 -4.02
CA THR A 7 9.67 -8.17 -3.07
C THR A 7 9.03 -6.84 -3.46
N LEU A 8 8.32 -6.22 -2.53
CA LEU A 8 7.83 -4.85 -2.67
C LEU A 8 8.66 -3.93 -1.79
N PHE A 9 8.96 -2.73 -2.27
CA PHE A 9 9.60 -1.70 -1.48
C PHE A 9 8.53 -0.82 -0.82
N VAL A 10 8.68 -0.57 0.47
CA VAL A 10 7.74 0.24 1.26
C VAL A 10 8.47 1.43 1.86
N LYS A 11 7.89 2.62 1.69
CA LYS A 11 8.25 3.81 2.47
C LYS A 11 7.15 4.12 3.46
N GLU A 12 7.43 3.92 4.74
CA GLU A 12 6.50 4.28 5.82
C GLU A 12 6.43 5.79 5.97
N ARG A 13 5.24 6.30 6.27
CA ARG A 13 5.04 7.73 6.56
C ARG A 13 5.44 8.00 8.00
N THR A 14 6.38 8.92 8.20
CA THR A 14 6.91 9.30 9.51
C THR A 14 6.57 10.73 9.83
N SER A 15 6.22 11.03 11.08
CA SER A 15 6.07 12.42 11.53
C SER A 15 7.43 13.11 11.51
N SER A 16 7.52 14.28 10.89
CA SER A 16 8.73 15.11 10.86
C SER A 16 8.64 16.30 11.82
N GLY A 17 7.66 16.28 12.74
CA GLY A 17 7.40 17.36 13.69
C GLY A 17 6.35 18.33 13.18
N LYS A 18 6.36 19.56 13.69
CA LYS A 18 5.37 20.60 13.36
C LYS A 18 5.97 21.71 12.50
N ASP A 19 5.17 22.24 11.57
CA ASP A 19 5.52 23.44 10.82
C ASP A 19 5.42 24.71 11.70
N ARG A 20 5.75 25.87 11.11
CA ARG A 20 5.69 27.17 11.78
C ARG A 20 4.29 27.54 12.30
N LEU A 21 3.24 26.93 11.76
CA LEU A 21 1.84 27.15 12.13
C LEU A 21 1.34 26.09 13.12
N GLY A 22 2.19 25.14 13.54
CA GLY A 22 1.85 24.08 14.47
C GLY A 22 1.19 22.84 13.83
N ASN A 23 1.09 22.78 12.50
CA ASN A 23 0.55 21.63 11.80
C ASN A 23 1.57 20.49 11.75
N GLU A 24 1.11 19.25 11.89
CA GLU A 24 1.99 18.10 11.77
C GLU A 24 2.45 17.90 10.33
N THR A 25 3.77 17.81 10.17
CA THR A 25 4.45 17.55 8.91
C THR A 25 4.88 16.10 8.85
N PHE A 26 4.98 15.55 7.65
CA PHE A 26 5.33 14.16 7.47
C PHE A 26 6.35 13.99 6.36
N THR A 27 7.29 13.09 6.60
CA THR A 27 8.27 12.60 5.63
C THR A 27 8.03 11.11 5.39
N TYR A 28 8.84 10.54 4.50
CA TYR A 28 8.85 9.11 4.23
C TYR A 28 10.20 8.55 4.64
N ALA A 29 10.19 7.43 5.35
CA ALA A 29 11.40 6.69 5.69
C ALA A 29 12.08 6.12 4.44
N GLU A 30 13.31 5.67 4.60
CA GLU A 30 14.02 4.93 3.55
C GLU A 30 13.25 3.66 3.14
N PRO A 31 13.30 3.27 1.85
CA PRO A 31 12.66 2.05 1.36
C PRO A 31 13.08 0.80 2.14
N VAL A 32 12.10 0.07 2.65
CA VAL A 32 12.30 -1.26 3.22
C VAL A 32 11.82 -2.31 2.22
N PRO A 33 12.64 -3.31 1.85
CA PRO A 33 12.20 -4.44 1.04
C PRO A 33 11.33 -5.38 1.87
N VAL A 34 10.19 -5.77 1.32
CA VAL A 34 9.21 -6.68 1.93
C VAL A 34 9.01 -7.87 1.02
N GLU A 35 9.53 -9.01 1.44
CA GLU A 35 9.43 -10.27 0.70
C GLU A 35 8.07 -10.95 0.88
N GLY A 36 7.75 -11.86 -0.04
CA GLY A 36 6.56 -12.70 0.06
C GLY A 36 5.25 -11.99 -0.28
N CYS A 37 5.33 -10.80 -0.85
CA CYS A 37 4.18 -10.02 -1.29
C CYS A 37 3.63 -10.52 -2.63
N MET A 38 2.41 -10.13 -2.96
CA MET A 38 1.85 -10.23 -4.31
C MET A 38 1.38 -8.86 -4.76
N PHE A 39 1.58 -8.58 -6.05
CA PHE A 39 1.16 -7.34 -6.69
C PHE A 39 0.23 -7.65 -7.84
N ALA A 40 -0.98 -7.11 -7.79
CA ALA A 40 -1.97 -7.21 -8.84
C ALA A 40 -2.15 -5.82 -9.47
N PRO A 41 -1.72 -5.59 -10.72
CA PRO A 41 -1.98 -4.33 -11.40
C PRO A 41 -3.48 -4.14 -11.59
N GLY A 42 -3.95 -2.90 -11.45
CA GLY A 42 -5.33 -2.54 -11.77
C GLY A 42 -5.61 -2.75 -13.25
N GLN A 43 -6.83 -3.15 -13.57
CA GLN A 43 -7.28 -3.18 -14.96
C GLN A 43 -7.50 -1.73 -15.44
N PRO A 44 -7.09 -1.38 -16.66
CA PRO A 44 -7.51 -0.13 -17.29
C PRO A 44 -9.04 -0.07 -17.29
N LYS A 45 -9.62 1.07 -16.91
CA LYS A 45 -11.06 1.29 -17.03
C LYS A 45 -11.33 2.14 -18.27
N ASP A 46 -12.13 1.60 -19.20
CA ASP A 46 -12.56 2.31 -20.42
C ASP A 46 -13.59 3.43 -20.16
N LEU A 47 -14.13 3.53 -18.94
CA LEU A 47 -15.16 4.51 -18.60
C LEU A 47 -14.66 5.49 -17.54
N VAL A 48 -14.51 6.74 -17.98
CA VAL A 48 -14.28 7.91 -17.12
C VAL A 48 -15.55 8.15 -16.31
N ILE A 49 -15.62 7.54 -15.13
CA ILE A 49 -16.58 7.94 -14.11
C ILE A 49 -15.90 9.05 -13.33
N GLU A 50 -16.20 10.30 -13.67
CA GLU A 50 -15.79 11.47 -12.89
C GLU A 50 -16.30 11.30 -11.46
N ARG A 51 -15.40 10.89 -10.56
CA ARG A 51 -15.63 10.96 -9.12
C ARG A 51 -14.94 12.24 -8.65
N PRO A 52 -15.67 13.22 -8.10
CA PRO A 52 -15.11 14.51 -7.72
C PRO A 52 -14.04 14.43 -6.61
N GLU A 53 -13.95 13.29 -5.91
CA GLU A 53 -12.96 12.98 -4.87
C GLU A 53 -11.98 11.86 -5.34
N GLY A 54 -11.77 11.75 -6.65
CA GLY A 54 -11.44 10.53 -7.40
C GLY A 54 -10.14 9.81 -7.08
N VAL A 55 -10.05 9.17 -5.91
CA VAL A 55 -8.99 8.22 -5.60
C VAL A 55 -9.10 7.01 -6.54
N GLU A 56 -8.25 7.00 -7.57
CA GLU A 56 -8.17 5.91 -8.55
C GLU A 56 -7.25 4.80 -8.03
N ILE A 57 -7.80 3.60 -7.85
CA ILE A 57 -7.01 2.40 -7.52
C ILE A 57 -6.27 1.96 -8.78
N ARG A 58 -4.94 2.13 -8.78
CA ARG A 58 -4.02 1.73 -9.85
C ARG A 58 -3.52 0.30 -9.70
N ALA A 59 -3.48 -0.23 -8.48
CA ALA A 59 -3.07 -1.59 -8.20
C ALA A 59 -3.59 -2.06 -6.84
N THR A 60 -3.49 -3.36 -6.59
CA THR A 60 -3.73 -3.98 -5.28
C THR A 60 -2.50 -4.78 -4.88
N ALA A 61 -1.96 -4.51 -3.70
CA ALA A 61 -0.89 -5.30 -3.11
C ALA A 61 -1.42 -6.18 -1.97
N TYR A 62 -0.78 -7.32 -1.78
CA TYR A 62 -1.09 -8.29 -0.73
C TYR A 62 0.16 -8.52 0.09
N PHE A 63 0.08 -8.20 1.38
CA PHE A 63 1.22 -8.22 2.28
C PHE A 63 1.15 -9.38 3.28
N PRO A 64 2.31 -9.88 3.75
CA PRO A 64 2.36 -10.89 4.81
C PRO A 64 1.91 -10.29 6.16
N LYS A 65 1.82 -11.16 7.18
CA LYS A 65 1.46 -10.78 8.55
C LYS A 65 2.39 -9.69 9.11
N GLY A 66 1.83 -8.79 9.91
CA GLY A 66 2.52 -7.74 10.65
C GLY A 66 2.57 -6.37 9.95
N TRP A 67 2.04 -6.22 8.74
CA TRP A 67 2.27 -5.02 7.92
C TRP A 67 1.14 -4.00 7.92
N ALA A 68 -0.10 -4.38 8.25
CA ALA A 68 -1.26 -3.53 7.98
C ALA A 68 -1.18 -2.11 8.60
N GLN A 69 -0.79 -2.01 9.88
CA GLN A 69 -0.71 -0.73 10.58
C GLN A 69 0.41 0.19 10.05
N ARG A 70 1.53 -0.41 9.60
CA ARG A 70 2.68 0.33 9.05
C ARG A 70 2.41 0.93 7.68
N LEU A 71 1.37 0.45 7.00
CA LEU A 71 1.05 0.85 5.63
C LEU A 71 0.13 2.07 5.53
N LYS A 72 -0.40 2.58 6.65
CA LYS A 72 -1.28 3.76 6.62
C LYS A 72 -0.57 4.96 5.97
N LYS A 73 -1.11 5.41 4.83
CA LYS A 73 -0.51 6.47 3.98
C LYS A 73 0.95 6.20 3.58
N ALA A 74 1.41 4.95 3.62
CA ALA A 74 2.73 4.57 3.13
C ALA A 74 2.79 4.64 1.59
N LYS A 75 3.99 4.54 1.04
CA LYS A 75 4.21 4.35 -0.40
C LYS A 75 4.75 2.96 -0.69
N VAL A 76 4.29 2.36 -1.78
CA VAL A 76 4.66 1.02 -2.23
C VAL A 76 5.18 1.07 -3.66
N SER A 77 6.24 0.32 -3.94
CA SER A 77 6.85 0.20 -5.26
C SER A 77 7.28 -1.24 -5.55
N THR A 78 7.21 -1.65 -6.82
CA THR A 78 7.73 -2.94 -7.29
C THR A 78 9.22 -2.88 -7.66
N ASP A 79 9.74 -1.69 -7.97
CA ASP A 79 11.08 -1.49 -8.54
C ASP A 79 11.92 -0.39 -7.85
N GLY A 80 11.35 0.26 -6.83
CA GLY A 80 11.94 1.38 -6.11
C GLY A 80 11.90 2.71 -6.87
N LYS A 81 11.33 2.75 -8.08
CA LYS A 81 11.27 3.94 -8.95
C LYS A 81 9.87 4.53 -8.98
N LEU A 82 8.86 3.72 -9.33
CA LEU A 82 7.47 4.17 -9.35
C LEU A 82 6.80 3.89 -8.00
N TRP A 83 6.34 4.94 -7.34
CA TRP A 83 5.74 4.87 -6.01
C TRP A 83 4.23 5.14 -6.05
N LEU A 84 3.45 4.14 -5.64
CA LEU A 84 2.00 4.28 -5.44
C LEU A 84 1.69 4.53 -3.97
N THR A 85 0.64 5.29 -3.70
CA THR A 85 0.23 5.62 -2.33
C THR A 85 -0.80 4.61 -1.83
N VAL A 86 -0.62 4.14 -0.60
CA VAL A 86 -1.62 3.30 0.07
C VAL A 86 -2.90 4.11 0.31
N ILE A 87 -4.00 3.58 -0.19
CA ILE A 87 -5.33 4.16 -0.01
C ILE A 87 -5.95 3.61 1.27
N GLY A 88 -6.41 4.50 2.14
CA GLY A 88 -7.05 4.15 3.39
C GLY A 88 -6.08 3.61 4.45
N GLU A 89 -6.61 2.78 5.33
CA GLU A 89 -5.89 2.16 6.44
C GLU A 89 -6.05 0.64 6.34
N PRO A 90 -5.06 -0.08 5.80
CA PRO A 90 -5.12 -1.52 5.68
C PRO A 90 -5.30 -2.17 7.05
N VAL A 91 -6.04 -3.28 7.09
CA VAL A 91 -6.28 -4.09 8.29
C VAL A 91 -5.92 -5.54 7.99
N GLU A 92 -5.39 -6.24 9.00
CA GLU A 92 -5.16 -7.67 8.88
C GLU A 92 -6.44 -8.49 9.03
N TYR A 93 -6.58 -9.50 8.17
CA TYR A 93 -7.58 -10.53 8.35
C TYR A 93 -7.29 -11.33 9.62
N PRO A 94 -8.31 -11.57 10.45
CA PRO A 94 -8.23 -12.53 11.54
C PRO A 94 -7.81 -13.92 11.04
N ASP A 95 -6.96 -14.62 11.79
CA ASP A 95 -6.45 -15.97 11.46
C ASP A 95 -7.56 -16.94 11.06
N LYS A 96 -8.71 -16.88 11.77
CA LYS A 96 -9.87 -17.76 11.55
C LYS A 96 -10.60 -17.52 10.22
N MET A 97 -10.38 -16.39 9.55
CA MET A 97 -11.03 -16.04 8.28
C MET A 97 -10.22 -16.48 7.06
N LEU A 98 -8.99 -16.96 7.26
CA LEU A 98 -8.10 -17.35 6.18
C LEU A 98 -7.95 -18.89 6.13
N PRO A 99 -7.79 -19.46 4.92
CA PRO A 99 -7.40 -20.85 4.79
C PRO A 99 -6.11 -21.14 5.56
N PRO A 100 -5.92 -22.38 6.06
CA PRO A 100 -4.66 -22.78 6.68
C PRO A 100 -3.49 -22.47 5.75
N ARG A 101 -2.44 -21.84 6.30
CA ARG A 101 -1.20 -21.47 5.58
C ARG A 101 -1.38 -20.43 4.45
N TRP A 102 -2.48 -19.68 4.43
CA TRP A 102 -2.63 -18.57 3.51
C TRP A 102 -1.52 -17.51 3.74
N PRO A 103 -0.78 -17.09 2.69
CA PRO A 103 0.46 -16.34 2.87
C PRO A 103 0.27 -14.84 3.14
N TRP A 104 -0.86 -14.25 2.74
CA TRP A 104 -1.08 -12.80 2.85
C TRP A 104 -2.20 -12.48 3.83
N ARG A 105 -2.03 -11.42 4.61
CA ARG A 105 -2.93 -11.10 5.72
C ARG A 105 -3.61 -9.77 5.57
N CYS A 106 -3.17 -8.90 4.67
CA CYS A 106 -3.88 -7.67 4.38
C CYS A 106 -3.89 -7.39 2.87
N ILE A 107 -5.00 -6.80 2.43
CA ILE A 107 -5.18 -6.26 1.08
C ILE A 107 -4.95 -4.77 1.16
N VAL A 108 -4.18 -4.26 0.20
CA VAL A 108 -3.68 -2.90 0.22
C VAL A 108 -3.99 -2.26 -1.13
N PRO A 109 -5.08 -1.51 -1.25
CA PRO A 109 -5.38 -0.73 -2.45
C PRO A 109 -4.34 0.38 -2.61
N LEU A 110 -3.83 0.53 -3.83
CA LEU A 110 -2.78 1.48 -4.18
C LEU A 110 -3.29 2.46 -5.23
N GLY A 111 -3.08 3.75 -4.99
CA GLY A 111 -3.45 4.83 -5.90
C GLY A 111 -2.25 5.57 -6.46
N ALA A 112 -2.49 6.38 -7.49
CA ALA A 112 -1.50 7.36 -7.94
C ALA A 112 -1.20 8.35 -6.80
N THR A 113 0.01 8.90 -6.79
CA THR A 113 0.29 10.07 -5.95
C THR A 113 -0.24 11.28 -6.71
N ASP A 114 -1.24 11.98 -6.18
CA ASP A 114 -1.53 13.34 -6.62
C ASP A 114 -0.33 14.19 -6.19
N GLY A 115 0.39 14.72 -7.19
CA GLY A 115 1.50 15.65 -7.00
C GLY A 115 1.00 17.02 -6.57
#